data_AF-A0A370M1N5-F1
#
_entry.id   AF-A0A370M1N5-F1
#
_cell.length_a   1.000
_cell.length_b   1.000
_cell.length_c   1.000
_cell.angle_alpha   90.00
_cell.angle_beta   90.00
_cell.angle_gamma   90.00
#
_symmetry.space_group_name_H-M   'P 1'
#
loop_
_entity.id
_entity.type
_entity.pdbx_description
1 polymer ?
#
loop_
_entity_poly.entity_id
_entity_poly.type
_entity_poly.pdbx_seq_one_letter_code
_entity_poly.pdbx_strand_id
1 'polypeptide(L)' 'MRSFDEWVNSLPGEAKEMIPLNEKPHLNLINYLWVNNILSGKESSSIPTVEELLSWITNEKIEAKRG' A
#
# COMPACT_ATOMS: atom_id res chain seq x y z
N MET A 1 -11.15 -8.82 -3.77
CA MET A 1 -9.78 -8.53 -3.34
C MET A 1 -9.11 -7.78 -4.47
N ARG A 2 -8.65 -6.55 -4.24
CA ARG A 2 -7.99 -5.77 -5.30
C ARG A 2 -6.57 -6.25 -5.50
N SER A 3 -6.07 -6.13 -6.72
CA SER A 3 -4.65 -6.27 -7.02
C SER A 3 -3.87 -5.09 -6.44
N PHE A 4 -2.55 -5.28 -6.29
CA PHE A 4 -1.66 -4.22 -5.83
C PHE A 4 -1.70 -3.00 -6.76
N ASP A 5 -1.73 -3.23 -8.08
CA ASP A 5 -1.75 -2.15 -9.08
C ASP A 5 -3.07 -1.36 -9.07
N GLU A 6 -4.21 -2.04 -8.87
CA GLU A 6 -5.50 -1.37 -8.67
C GLU A 6 -5.50 -0.51 -7.40
N TRP A 7 -4.90 -0.99 -6.32
CA TRP A 7 -4.76 -0.22 -5.09
C TRP A 7 -3.86 1.01 -5.28
N VAL A 8 -2.67 0.86 -5.87
CA VAL A 8 -1.76 1.99 -6.15
C VAL A 8 -2.43 3.05 -7.02
N ASN A 9 -3.23 2.64 -8.01
CA ASN A 9 -3.97 3.56 -8.86
C ASN A 9 -5.16 4.23 -8.16
N SER A 10 -5.63 3.69 -7.04
CA SER A 10 -6.68 4.30 -6.20
C SER A 10 -6.14 5.31 -5.19
N LEU A 11 -4.82 5.37 -5.00
CA LEU A 11 -4.20 6.30 -4.06
C LEU A 11 -4.28 7.75 -4.57
N PRO A 12 -4.38 8.74 -3.66
CA PRO A 12 -4.14 10.14 -4.00
C PRO A 12 -2.76 10.33 -4.65
N GLY A 13 -2.61 11.32 -5.54
CA GLY A 13 -1.38 11.56 -6.30
C GLY A 13 -0.11 11.57 -5.45
N GLU A 14 -0.13 12.31 -4.34
CA GLU A 14 0.98 12.38 -3.38
C GLU A 14 1.35 11.02 -2.76
N ALA A 15 0.38 10.17 -2.46
CA ALA A 15 0.60 8.85 -1.88
C ALA A 15 1.11 7.87 -2.94
N LYS A 16 0.65 8.01 -4.18
CA LYS A 16 1.10 7.22 -5.33
C LYS A 16 2.57 7.52 -5.67
N GLU A 17 3.00 8.78 -5.59
CA GLU A 17 4.39 9.20 -5.83
C GLU A 17 5.38 8.62 -4.81
N MET A 18 4.92 8.26 -3.61
CA MET A 18 5.76 7.60 -2.61
C MET A 18 6.00 6.12 -2.92
N ILE A 19 5.21 5.51 -3.81
CA ILE A 19 5.41 4.11 -4.22
C ILE A 19 6.52 4.05 -5.28
N PRO A 20 7.62 3.33 -5.03
CA PRO A 20 8.71 3.21 -6.00
C PRO A 20 8.24 2.49 -7.27
N LEU A 21 8.64 3.01 -8.44
CA LEU A 21 8.29 2.44 -9.74
C LEU A 21 9.12 1.21 -10.11
N ASN A 22 10.35 1.14 -9.63
CA ASN A 22 11.34 0.11 -10.02
C ASN A 22 11.73 -0.83 -8.88
N GLU A 23 11.13 -0.66 -7.70
CA GLU A 23 11.45 -1.43 -6.50
C GLU A 23 10.15 -1.85 -5.79
N LYS A 24 10.23 -2.89 -4.96
CA LYS A 24 9.09 -3.33 -4.15
C LYS A 24 8.95 -2.38 -2.96
N PRO A 25 7.80 -1.74 -2.72
CA PRO A 25 7.62 -0.94 -1.51
C PRO A 25 7.70 -1.82 -0.27
N HIS A 26 8.29 -1.28 0.79
CA HIS A 26 8.30 -1.96 2.09
C HIS A 26 6.92 -1.91 2.76
N LEU A 27 6.57 -2.95 3.52
CA LEU A 27 5.33 -2.98 4.30
C LEU A 27 5.17 -1.76 5.22
N ASN A 28 6.28 -1.24 5.76
CA ASN A 28 6.27 -0.03 6.60
C ASN A 28 5.80 1.22 5.84
N LEU A 29 6.15 1.35 4.56
CA LEU A 29 5.68 2.46 3.72
C LEU A 29 4.16 2.34 3.49
N ILE A 30 3.67 1.12 3.24
CA ILE A 30 2.24 0.85 3.07
C ILE A 30 1.48 1.22 4.35
N ASN A 31 2.00 0.83 5.52
CA ASN A 31 1.44 1.20 6.82
C ASN A 31 1.46 2.71 7.07
N TYR A 32 2.54 3.40 6.67
CA TYR A 32 2.62 4.86 6.78
C TYR A 32 1.55 5.55 5.94
N LEU A 33 1.41 5.18 4.66
CA LEU A 33 0.40 5.75 3.77
C LEU A 33 -1.01 5.54 4.31
N TRP A 34 -1.26 4.37 4.88
CA TRP A 34 -2.51 4.06 5.55
C TRP A 34 -2.79 5.01 6.73
N VAL A 35 -1.87 5.09 7.70
CA VAL A 35 -2.04 5.94 8.90
C VAL A 35 -2.18 7.41 8.50
N ASN A 36 -1.36 7.87 7.54
CA ASN A 36 -1.41 9.24 7.05
C ASN A 36 -2.76 9.59 6.40
N ASN A 37 -3.33 8.67 5.61
CA ASN A 37 -4.64 8.87 4.99
C ASN A 37 -5.77 8.92 6.04
N ILE A 38 -5.74 8.06 7.06
CA ILE A 38 -6.68 8.11 8.18
C ILE A 38 -6.60 9.47 8.90
N LEU A 39 -5.39 9.89 9.26
CA LEU A 39 -5.17 11.15 9.99
C LEU A 39 -5.58 12.37 9.16
N SER A 40 -5.51 12.26 7.83
CA SER A 40 -5.95 13.30 6.90
C SER A 40 -7.46 13.30 6.61
N GLY A 41 -8.23 12.40 7.24
CA GLY A 41 -9.68 12.27 7.01
C GLY A 41 -10.05 11.77 5.62
N LYS A 42 -9.11 11.15 4.88
CA LYS A 42 -9.35 10.57 3.56
C LYS A 42 -9.96 9.17 3.74
N GLU A 43 -10.98 8.88 2.93
CA GLU A 43 -11.83 7.68 2.99
C GLU A 43 -11.08 6.34 3.17
N SER A 44 -11.76 5.44 3.89
CA SER A 44 -11.30 4.10 4.27
C SER A 44 -11.10 3.15 3.09
N SER A 45 -11.63 3.48 1.91
CA SER A 45 -11.46 2.67 0.69
C SER A 45 -10.01 2.61 0.21
N SER A 46 -9.14 3.52 0.65
CA SER A 46 -7.69 3.47 0.37
C SER A 46 -6.91 2.49 1.27
N ILE A 47 -7.58 1.88 2.26
CA ILE A 47 -6.97 0.99 3.25
C ILE A 47 -6.94 -0.44 2.67
N PRO A 48 -5.76 -1.09 2.58
CA PRO A 48 -5.67 -2.51 2.26
C PRO A 48 -6.29 -3.39 3.36
N THR A 49 -6.99 -4.46 2.99
CA THR A 49 -7.38 -5.49 3.96
C THR A 49 -6.19 -6.37 4.35
N VAL A 50 -6.30 -7.11 5.46
CA VAL A 50 -5.28 -8.10 5.85
C VAL A 50 -5.06 -9.14 4.76
N GLU A 51 -6.11 -9.56 4.07
CA GLU A 51 -6.05 -10.52 2.96
C GLU A 51 -5.33 -9.92 1.74
N GLU A 52 -5.60 -8.65 1.42
CA GLU A 52 -4.88 -7.91 0.38
C GLU A 52 -3.39 -7.82 0.71
N LEU A 53 -3.02 -7.42 1.94
CA LEU A 53 -1.63 -7.33 2.38
C LEU A 53 -0.92 -8.68 2.31
N LEU A 54 -1.54 -9.75 2.84
CA LEU A 54 -0.98 -11.10 2.77
C LEU A 54 -0.80 -11.55 1.32
N SER A 55 -1.80 -11.33 0.46
CA SER A 55 -1.70 -11.65 -0.96
C SER A 55 -0.55 -10.91 -1.63
N TRP A 56 -0.42 -9.59 -1.41
CA TRP A 56 0.63 -8.80 -2.04
C TRP A 56 2.03 -9.14 -1.52
N ILE A 57 2.17 -9.53 -0.25
CA ILE A 57 3.43 -10.05 0.29
C ILE A 57 3.78 -11.40 -0.35
N THR A 58 2.83 -12.33 -0.41
CA THR A 58 3.06 -13.68 -0.99
C THR A 58 3.35 -13.66 -2.49
N ASN A 59 2.79 -12.69 -3.22
CA ASN A 59 3.03 -12.46 -4.65
C ASN A 59 4.22 -11.53 -4.91
N GLU A 60 5.03 -11.25 -3.88
CA GLU A 60 6.20 -10.40 -3.93
C GLU A 60 5.99 -8.98 -4.48
N LYS A 61 4.78 -8.43 -4.34
CA LYS A 61 4.47 -7.04 -4.70
C LYS A 61 4.90 -6.06 -3.59
N ILE A 62 4.95 -6.53 -2.34
CA ILE A 62 5.41 -5.77 -1.18
C ILE A 62 6.56 -6.53 -0.53
N GLU A 63 7.60 -5.82 -0.15
CA GLU A 63 8.67 -6.38 0.66
C GLU A 63 8.31 -6.26 2.15
N ALA A 64 7.88 -7.37 2.73
CA ALA A 64 7.83 -7.52 4.17
C ALA A 64 9.26 -7.82 4.65
N LYS A 65 10.09 -6.79 4.86
CA LYS A 65 11.40 -6.95 5.52
C LYS A 65 11.17 -7.66 6.86
N ARG A 66 11.51 -8.95 6.91
CA ARG A 66 12.04 -9.57 8.13
C ARG A 66 13.50 -9.14 8.12
N GLY A 67 13.89 -8.34 9.11
CA GLY A 67 15.31 -8.10 9.36
C GLY A 67 16.07 -9.42 9.46
#